data_AF-A0A1Q4X821-F1
#
_entry.id   AF-A0A1Q4X821-F1
#
_cell.length_a   1.000
_cell.length_b   1.000
_cell.length_c   1.000
_cell.angle_alpha   90.00
_cell.angle_beta   90.00
_cell.angle_gamma   90.00
#
_symmetry.space_group_name_H-M   'P 1'
#
loop_
_entity.id
_entity.type
_entity.pdbx_description
1 polymer ?
#
loop_
_entity_poly.entity_id
_entity_poly.type
_entity_poly.pdbx_seq_one_letter_code
_entity_poly.pdbx_strand_id
1 'polypeptide(L)'
;MPPVLCLRAEDLSRATAEAVNATRTWLHLYRPRRVVLRTSAHEDLAQSAQAGRTVFLLNCPPDASALSRTIDQDLLTAEKIGDDNGSCAMVQEQVESPLYGVAFYEDLWPAHTRRWMPVGIALLL
;
A
#
# COMPACT_ATOMS: atom_id res chain seq x y z
N MET A 1 8.91 11.17 1.40
CA MET A 1 8.11 9.94 1.26
C MET A 1 8.60 8.96 2.32
N PRO A 2 7.72 8.42 3.19
CA PRO A 2 8.14 7.42 4.18
C PRO A 2 8.71 6.19 3.48
N PRO A 3 9.74 5.55 4.06
CA PRO A 3 10.29 4.31 3.52
C PRO A 3 9.21 3.22 3.50
N VAL A 4 9.30 2.32 2.52
CA VAL A 4 8.38 1.21 2.34
C VAL A 4 9.17 -0.09 2.37
N LEU A 5 8.68 -1.08 3.10
CA LEU A 5 9.14 -2.47 3.03
C LEU A 5 8.19 -3.26 2.14
N CYS A 6 8.70 -3.87 1.06
CA CYS A 6 7.94 -4.75 0.18
C CYS A 6 8.28 -6.20 0.51
N LEU A 7 7.31 -6.93 1.04
CA LEU A 7 7.42 -8.33 1.43
C LEU A 7 6.78 -9.19 0.34
N ARG A 8 7.55 -10.07 -0.29
CA ARG A 8 7.04 -10.87 -1.40
C ARG A 8 5.94 -11.82 -0.93
N ALA A 9 4.92 -12.00 -1.77
CA ALA A 9 3.79 -12.86 -1.45
C ALA A 9 4.21 -14.31 -1.14
N GLU A 10 5.23 -14.82 -1.85
CA GLU A 10 5.81 -16.15 -1.65
C GLU A 10 6.35 -16.36 -0.21
N ASP A 11 7.07 -15.36 0.33
CA ASP A 11 7.67 -15.42 1.66
C ASP A 11 6.63 -15.26 2.78
N LEU A 12 5.52 -14.61 2.47
CA LEU A 12 4.43 -14.33 3.39
C LEU A 12 3.45 -15.50 3.50
N SER A 13 3.16 -16.20 2.40
CA SER A 13 2.21 -17.35 2.34
C SER A 13 2.61 -18.52 3.25
N ARG A 14 3.86 -18.52 3.70
CA ARG A 14 4.44 -19.54 4.59
C ARG A 14 4.82 -18.97 5.95
N ALA A 15 4.46 -17.72 6.22
CA ALA A 15 4.89 -16.96 7.40
C ALA A 15 6.38 -17.17 7.71
N THR A 16 7.24 -17.05 6.69
CA THR A 16 8.65 -17.41 6.84
C THR A 16 9.31 -16.58 7.92
N ALA A 17 10.29 -17.17 8.63
CA ALA A 17 11.08 -16.46 9.62
C ALA A 17 11.78 -15.22 9.02
N GLU A 18 12.08 -15.24 7.73
CA GLU A 18 12.65 -14.14 6.98
C GLU A 18 11.70 -12.95 6.87
N ALA A 19 10.45 -13.14 6.43
CA ALA A 19 9.46 -12.08 6.34
C ALA A 19 9.19 -11.42 7.71
N VAL A 20 9.10 -12.24 8.78
CA VAL A 20 8.93 -11.75 10.15
C VAL A 20 10.16 -10.96 10.61
N ASN A 21 11.38 -11.44 10.35
CA ASN A 21 12.61 -10.75 10.73
C ASN A 21 12.82 -9.45 9.95
N ALA A 22 12.51 -9.44 8.66
CA ALA A 22 12.55 -8.23 7.84
C ALA A 22 11.57 -7.17 8.37
N THR A 23 10.33 -7.58 8.67
CA THR A 23 9.31 -6.70 9.28
C THR A 23 9.78 -6.16 10.62
N ARG A 24 10.31 -7.02 11.50
CA ARG A 24 10.83 -6.61 12.81
C ARG A 24 11.98 -5.62 12.69
N THR A 25 12.90 -5.87 11.76
CA THR A 25 14.04 -4.99 11.49
C THR A 25 13.57 -3.62 11.02
N TRP A 26 12.63 -3.59 10.08
CA TRP A 26 12.06 -2.35 9.57
C TRP A 26 11.32 -1.56 10.67
N LEU A 27 10.47 -2.22 11.46
CA LEU A 27 9.79 -1.60 12.60
C LEU A 27 10.76 -1.05 13.64
N HIS A 28 11.87 -1.75 13.89
CA HIS A 28 12.88 -1.29 14.84
C HIS A 28 13.64 -0.05 14.35
N LEU A 29 13.96 -0.02 13.05
CA LEU A 29 14.69 1.08 12.42
C LEU A 29 13.86 2.36 12.35
N TYR A 30 12.59 2.25 11.91
CA TYR A 30 11.76 3.42 11.64
C TYR A 30 10.79 3.77 12.77
N ARG A 31 10.55 2.84 13.71
CA ARG A 31 9.69 3.03 14.90
C ARG A 31 8.35 3.73 14.61
N PRO A 32 7.59 3.28 13.60
CA PRO A 32 6.33 3.93 13.25
C PRO A 32 5.32 3.81 14.39
N ARG A 33 4.48 4.83 14.55
CA ARG A 33 3.36 4.78 15.52
C ARG A 33 2.23 3.89 15.01
N ARG A 34 1.95 3.97 13.71
CA ARG A 34 0.92 3.20 12.99
C ARG A 34 1.46 2.81 11.63
N VAL A 35 0.97 1.67 11.15
CA VAL A 35 1.36 1.08 9.87
C VAL A 35 0.15 1.03 8.96
N VAL A 36 0.38 1.30 7.68
CA VAL A 36 -0.51 0.92 6.59
C VAL A 36 0.05 -0.30 5.89
N LEU A 37 -0.81 -1.28 5.64
CA LEU A 37 -0.51 -2.41 4.76
C LEU A 37 -1.23 -2.19 3.44
N ARG A 38 -0.54 -2.42 2.33
CA ARG A 38 -1.17 -2.37 1.00
C ARG A 38 -0.66 -3.46 0.09
N THR A 39 -1.52 -3.99 -0.76
CA THR A 39 -1.08 -4.91 -1.82
C THR A 39 -0.32 -4.12 -2.89
N SER A 40 0.62 -4.79 -3.56
CA SER A 40 1.28 -4.31 -4.77
C SER A 40 1.30 -5.50 -5.71
N ALA A 41 0.50 -5.44 -6.76
CA ALA A 41 0.36 -6.51 -7.74
C ALA A 41 0.64 -5.95 -9.15
N HIS A 42 0.33 -6.72 -10.19
CA HIS A 42 0.53 -6.33 -11.60
C HIS A 42 -0.11 -4.97 -11.98
N GLU A 43 -1.05 -4.49 -11.17
CA GLU A 43 -1.65 -3.15 -11.28
C GLU A 43 -0.67 -1.97 -11.05
N ASP A 44 0.57 -2.25 -10.64
CA ASP A 44 1.63 -1.24 -10.51
C ASP A 44 2.61 -1.24 -11.70
N LEU A 45 2.44 -2.17 -12.67
CA LEU A 45 3.23 -2.15 -13.89
C LEU A 45 2.65 -1.16 -14.91
N ALA A 46 3.54 -0.44 -15.60
CA ALA A 46 3.16 0.62 -16.53
C ALA A 46 2.16 0.19 -17.63
N GLN A 47 2.14 -1.09 -18.00
CA GLN A 47 1.28 -1.61 -19.08
C GLN A 47 -0.05 -2.20 -18.60
N SER A 48 -0.18 -2.48 -17.30
CA SER A 48 -1.34 -3.13 -16.70
C SER A 48 -1.84 -2.38 -15.48
N ALA A 49 -1.52 -1.09 -15.38
CA ALA A 49 -1.85 -0.32 -14.21
C ALA A 49 -3.38 -0.21 -14.03
N GLN A 50 -3.87 -0.66 -12.88
CA GLN A 50 -5.31 -0.68 -12.57
C GLN A 50 -5.54 0.03 -11.25
N ALA A 51 -6.02 1.27 -11.30
CA ALA A 51 -6.41 1.97 -10.08
C ALA A 51 -7.63 1.28 -9.44
N GLY A 52 -7.59 1.08 -8.12
CA GLY A 52 -8.74 0.67 -7.33
C GLY A 52 -8.89 -0.83 -7.05
N ARG A 53 -7.93 -1.68 -7.45
CA ARG A 53 -7.89 -3.08 -6.99
C ARG A 53 -6.93 -3.29 -5.81
N THR A 54 -6.07 -2.31 -5.54
CA THR A 54 -5.23 -2.28 -4.35
C THR A 54 -6.07 -2.33 -3.07
N VAL A 55 -5.74 -3.29 -2.20
CA VAL A 55 -6.34 -3.39 -0.87
C VAL A 55 -5.46 -2.67 0.13
N PHE A 56 -6.07 -1.85 0.98
CA PHE A 56 -5.39 -1.13 2.06
C PHE A 56 -5.95 -1.54 3.41
N LEU A 57 -5.08 -1.75 4.38
CA LEU A 57 -5.42 -1.87 5.80
C LEU A 57 -4.73 -0.74 6.56
N LEU A 58 -5.54 0.11 7.19
CA LEU A 58 -5.10 1.28 7.91
C LEU A 58 -5.01 1.01 9.41
N ASN A 59 -4.26 1.85 10.11
CA ASN A 59 -4.11 1.89 11.56
C ASN A 59 -3.58 0.60 12.19
N CYS A 60 -2.84 -0.20 11.42
CA CYS A 60 -2.26 -1.45 11.92
C CYS A 60 -1.25 -1.16 13.03
N PRO A 61 -1.23 -1.97 14.11
CA PRO A 61 -0.24 -1.82 15.17
C PRO A 61 1.16 -2.17 14.66
N PRO A 62 2.22 -1.50 15.15
CA PRO A 62 3.61 -1.77 14.76
C PRO A 62 4.16 -3.04 15.45
N ASP A 63 3.51 -4.18 15.22
CA ASP A 63 3.88 -5.50 15.75
C ASP A 63 4.15 -6.47 14.60
N ALA A 64 5.39 -6.96 14.49
CA ALA A 64 5.80 -7.77 13.35
C ALA A 64 4.95 -9.04 13.18
N SER A 65 4.65 -9.75 14.26
CA SER A 65 3.92 -11.01 14.21
C SER A 65 2.43 -10.82 13.95
N ALA A 66 1.84 -9.74 14.46
CA ALA A 66 0.47 -9.35 14.12
C ALA A 66 0.38 -8.93 12.65
N LEU A 67 1.30 -8.09 12.17
CA LEU A 67 1.32 -7.65 10.78
C LEU A 67 1.50 -8.82 9.81
N SER A 68 2.43 -9.73 10.06
CA SER A 68 2.60 -10.91 9.19
C SER A 68 1.35 -11.78 9.14
N ARG A 69 0.66 -12.00 10.28
CA ARG A 69 -0.61 -12.74 10.30
C ARG A 69 -1.72 -12.01 9.55
N THR A 70 -1.85 -10.70 9.73
CA THR A 70 -2.82 -9.88 9.01
C THR A 70 -2.56 -9.94 7.51
N ILE A 71 -1.30 -9.86 7.07
CA ILE A 71 -0.96 -9.98 5.64
C ILE A 71 -1.37 -11.35 5.10
N ASP A 72 -1.04 -12.43 5.82
CA ASP A 72 -1.38 -13.80 5.43
C ASP A 72 -2.89 -14.04 5.33
N GLN A 73 -3.65 -13.60 6.32
CA GLN A 73 -5.09 -13.84 6.39
C GLN A 73 -5.91 -12.91 5.49
N ASP A 74 -5.56 -11.63 5.46
CA ASP A 74 -6.42 -10.59 4.88
C ASP A 74 -5.95 -10.13 3.50
N LEU A 75 -4.67 -10.30 3.15
CA LEU A 75 -4.11 -9.74 1.92
C LEU A 75 -3.67 -10.80 0.91
N LEU A 76 -3.23 -12.00 1.33
CA LEU A 76 -2.69 -13.04 0.44
C LEU A 76 -3.74 -13.94 -0.24
N THR A 77 -5.00 -13.50 -0.35
CA THR A 77 -5.95 -14.26 -1.18
C THR A 77 -5.61 -14.07 -2.67
N ALA A 78 -5.79 -15.13 -3.47
CA ALA A 78 -5.50 -15.10 -4.92
C ALA A 78 -6.24 -13.95 -5.64
N GLU A 79 -7.40 -13.55 -5.13
CA GLU A 79 -8.18 -12.41 -5.63
C GLU A 79 -7.51 -11.04 -5.41
N LYS A 80 -6.65 -10.91 -4.39
CA LYS A 80 -6.10 -9.63 -3.91
C LYS A 80 -4.66 -9.36 -4.35
N ILE A 81 -3.85 -10.41 -4.49
CA ILE A 81 -2.42 -10.29 -4.83
C ILE A 81 -2.08 -10.89 -6.19
N GLY A 82 -2.99 -11.67 -6.79
CA GLY A 82 -2.73 -12.40 -8.04
C GLY A 82 -1.78 -13.58 -7.82
N ASP A 83 -1.73 -14.49 -8.79
CA ASP A 83 -0.93 -15.74 -8.72
C ASP A 83 0.48 -15.57 -9.32
N ASP A 84 0.91 -14.32 -9.52
CA ASP A 84 2.05 -13.96 -10.37
C ASP A 84 3.34 -13.66 -9.60
N ASN A 85 4.47 -13.97 -10.24
CA ASN A 85 5.81 -13.57 -9.79
C ASN A 85 5.95 -12.05 -9.78
N GLY A 86 6.14 -11.48 -8.58
CA GLY A 86 6.46 -10.06 -8.39
C GLY A 86 5.48 -9.30 -7.50
N SER A 87 4.35 -9.90 -7.12
CA SER A 87 3.42 -9.28 -6.18
C SER A 87 3.98 -9.29 -4.75
N CYS A 88 3.72 -8.20 -4.01
CA CYS A 88 4.17 -8.04 -2.64
C CYS A 88 3.12 -7.35 -1.76
N ALA A 89 3.21 -7.58 -0.45
CA ALA A 89 2.56 -6.71 0.52
C ALA A 89 3.55 -5.64 0.97
N MET A 90 3.12 -4.38 0.88
CA MET A 90 3.90 -3.24 1.33
C MET A 90 3.54 -2.88 2.77
N VAL A 91 4.56 -2.71 3.60
CA VAL A 91 4.49 -2.20 4.97
C VAL A 91 5.05 -0.78 4.95
N GLN A 92 4.24 0.20 5.37
CA GLN A 92 4.64 1.61 5.38
C GLN A 92 4.13 2.30 6.64
N GLU A 93 4.84 3.33 7.10
CA GLU A 93 4.33 4.20 8.16
C GLU A 93 3.07 4.93 7.68
N GLN A 94 2.02 4.90 8.49
CA GLN A 94 0.85 5.71 8.24
C GLN A 94 1.13 7.16 8.66
N VAL A 95 1.10 8.06 7.70
CA VAL A 95 1.25 9.49 7.93
C VAL A 95 -0.10 10.08 8.33
N GLU A 96 -0.15 10.71 9.50
CA GLU A 96 -1.29 11.53 9.90
C GLU A 96 -1.12 12.94 9.32
N SER A 97 -2.01 13.30 8.41
CA SER A 97 -2.08 14.63 7.81
C SER A 97 -3.51 15.17 7.90
N PRO A 98 -3.71 16.48 8.13
CA PRO A 98 -5.02 17.10 8.03
C PRO A 98 -5.54 17.15 6.59
N LEU A 99 -4.67 16.98 5.59
CA LEU A 99 -4.98 17.06 4.16
C LEU A 99 -4.33 15.90 3.40
N TYR A 100 -5.09 15.27 2.51
CA TYR A 100 -4.61 14.25 1.59
C TYR A 100 -5.10 14.60 0.17
N GLY A 101 -4.35 14.20 -0.84
CA GLY A 101 -4.70 14.44 -2.23
C GLY A 101 -3.79 13.70 -3.19
N VAL A 102 -4.21 13.66 -4.45
CA VAL A 102 -3.46 13.09 -5.58
C VAL A 102 -3.15 14.24 -6.54
N ALA A 103 -1.90 14.31 -7.01
CA ALA A 103 -1.48 15.27 -8.01
C ALA A 103 -1.16 14.54 -9.32
N PHE A 104 -1.63 15.10 -10.44
CA PHE A 104 -1.30 14.65 -11.78
C PHE A 104 -0.37 15.67 -12.42
N TYR A 105 0.66 15.19 -13.11
CA TYR A 105 1.64 16.05 -13.78
C TYR A 105 1.08 16.67 -15.07
N GLU A 106 0.06 16.06 -15.66
CA GLU A 106 -0.58 16.50 -16.90
C GLU A 106 -2.05 16.88 -16.64
N ASP A 107 -2.53 17.88 -17.39
CA ASP A 107 -3.95 18.28 -17.38
C ASP A 107 -4.80 17.16 -17.99
N LEU A 108 -5.55 16.44 -17.15
CA LEU A 108 -6.44 15.36 -17.57
C LEU A 108 -7.78 15.84 -18.14
N TRP A 109 -8.00 17.16 -18.23
CA TRP A 109 -9.26 17.74 -18.71
C TRP A 109 -9.17 18.28 -20.15
N PRO A 110 -10.12 17.95 -21.03
CA PRO A 110 -10.31 18.65 -22.29
C PRO A 110 -10.56 20.15 -22.04
N ALA A 111 -9.94 21.01 -22.83
CA ALA A 111 -9.91 22.47 -22.61
C ALA A 111 -11.28 23.17 -22.48
N HIS A 112 -12.38 22.51 -22.87
CA HIS A 112 -13.74 23.04 -22.94
C HIS A 112 -14.58 22.91 -21.64
N THR A 113 -14.09 22.22 -20.61
CA THR A 113 -14.78 22.09 -19.30
C THR A 113 -14.23 23.00 -18.21
N ARG A 114 -13.35 23.96 -18.53
CA ARG A 114 -12.79 24.93 -17.58
C ARG A 114 -13.81 25.98 -17.11
N ARG A 115 -14.80 25.55 -16.30
CA ARG A 115 -15.37 26.42 -15.27
C ARG A 115 -14.55 26.22 -14.01
N TRP A 116 -13.91 27.31 -13.58
CA TRP A 116 -13.19 27.42 -12.32
C TRP A 116 -13.98 26.78 -11.18
N MET A 117 -13.56 25.59 -10.75
CA MET A 117 -13.87 25.07 -9.44
C MET A 117 -12.65 25.36 -8.55
N PRO A 118 -12.83 25.94 -7.36
CA PRO A 118 -11.75 26.04 -6.39
C PRO A 118 -11.22 24.63 -6.15
N VAL A 119 -9.89 24.49 -6.10
CA VAL A 119 -9.12 23.26 -5.86
C VAL A 119 -9.92 22.29 -4.99
N GLY A 120 -10.63 21.38 -5.66
CA GLY A 120 -11.52 20.43 -5.03
C GLY A 120 -10.65 19.32 -4.50
N ILE A 121 -10.39 19.34 -3.19
CA ILE A 121 -9.90 18.18 -2.46
C ILE A 121 -10.93 17.07 -2.69
N ALA A 122 -10.61 16.13 -3.58
CA ALA A 122 -11.37 14.90 -3.71
C ALA A 122 -11.06 14.05 -2.48
N LEU A 123 -11.86 14.24 -1.43
CA LEU A 123 -11.90 13.36 -0.27
C LEU A 123 -12.59 12.06 -0.74
N LEU A 124 -11.81 11.05 -1.10
CA LEU A 124 -12.31 9.68 -1.19
C LEU A 124 -12.35 9.14 0.25
N LEU A 125 -13.55 9.06 0.81
CA LEU A 125 -13.88 8.31 2.04
C LEU A 125 -13.97 6.81 1.74
#